data_AF-A0A351FI34-F1
#
_entry.id   AF-A0A351FI34-F1
#
_cell.length_a   1.000
_cell.length_b   1.000
_cell.length_c   1.000
_cell.angle_alpha   90.00
_cell.angle_beta   90.00
_cell.angle_gamma   90.00
#
_symmetry.space_group_name_H-M   'P 1'
#
loop_
_entity.id
_entity.type
_entity.pdbx_description
1 polymer ?
#
loop_
_entity_poly.entity_id
_entity_poly.type
_entity_poly.pdbx_seq_one_letter_code
_entity_poly.pdbx_strand_id
1 'polypeptide(L)'
;MIRSMTGFGEAELEIEAGRLRLEVKTVNHRFLNANIKTPSGFDRFEKAMIDALKPWVSRGHVSAYLSLDRSAVAGQVEPAIDLEKAKGYQAALEALKRELDVPGEPDLEMLSRFSDIFRAPDRNQAVSVEEDDLLRLVKKAGSEVRAMREAEGLRLASDLDDRLRAIESGLDEVDQRAPE
;
A
#
# COMPACT_ATOMS: atom_id res chain seq x y z
N MET A 1 23.87 6.80 17.29
CA MET A 1 23.65 7.76 16.17
C MET A 1 22.34 8.49 16.45
N ILE A 2 22.32 9.82 16.36
CA ILE A 2 21.11 10.63 16.55
C ILE A 2 20.13 10.33 15.41
N ARG A 3 18.84 10.22 15.74
CA ARG A 3 17.78 9.91 14.78
C ARG A 3 16.58 10.83 15.00
N SER A 4 15.99 11.29 13.91
CA SER A 4 14.73 12.03 13.92
C SER A 4 13.57 11.17 14.45
N MET A 5 12.50 11.84 14.89
CA MET A 5 11.26 11.23 15.36
C MET A 5 10.24 11.00 14.23
N THR A 6 10.45 11.62 13.06
CA THR A 6 9.66 11.45 11.84
C THR A 6 10.48 10.75 10.77
N GLY A 7 9.83 10.07 9.84
CA GLY A 7 10.52 9.36 8.78
C GLY A 7 9.57 8.81 7.73
N PHE A 8 10.09 8.66 6.53
CA PHE A 8 9.41 8.07 5.38
C PHE A 8 10.35 7.03 4.76
N GLY A 9 9.78 5.97 4.23
CA GLY A 9 10.50 4.99 3.43
C GLY A 9 9.54 4.29 2.49
N GLU A 10 10.05 3.92 1.33
CA GLU A 10 9.29 3.27 0.29
C GLU A 10 10.07 2.05 -0.20
N ALA A 11 9.36 1.05 -0.69
CA ALA A 11 10.02 -0.01 -1.43
C ALA A 11 9.07 -0.56 -2.48
N GLU A 12 9.66 -1.01 -3.58
CA GLU A 12 8.98 -1.78 -4.61
C GLU A 12 9.68 -3.14 -4.78
N LEU A 13 8.89 -4.16 -5.11
CA LEU A 13 9.35 -5.50 -5.43
C LEU A 13 8.51 -6.06 -6.57
N GLU A 14 9.15 -6.41 -7.67
CA GLU A 14 8.53 -7.16 -8.76
C GLU A 14 8.50 -8.64 -8.39
N ILE A 15 7.32 -9.24 -8.46
CA ILE A 15 7.07 -10.66 -8.24
C ILE A 15 6.20 -11.20 -9.38
N GLU A 16 6.07 -12.51 -9.49
CA GLU A 16 5.23 -13.15 -10.52
C GLU A 16 3.77 -12.68 -10.47
N ALA A 17 3.26 -12.30 -9.30
CA ALA A 17 1.89 -11.81 -9.12
C ALA A 17 1.69 -10.33 -9.49
N GLY A 18 2.75 -9.56 -9.70
CA GLY A 18 2.70 -8.14 -10.01
C GLY A 18 3.82 -7.34 -9.34
N ARG A 19 3.65 -6.02 -9.33
CA ARG A 19 4.53 -5.11 -8.59
C ARG A 19 3.94 -4.82 -7.22
N LEU A 20 4.61 -5.29 -6.18
CA LEU A 20 4.32 -4.92 -4.80
C LEU A 20 4.98 -3.58 -4.46
N ARG A 21 4.27 -2.74 -3.73
CA ARG A 21 4.80 -1.48 -3.21
C ARG A 21 4.34 -1.27 -1.77
N LEU A 22 5.28 -0.89 -0.91
CA LEU A 22 5.03 -0.56 0.48
C LEU A 22 5.56 0.84 0.79
N GLU A 23 4.65 1.72 1.20
CA GLU A 23 4.99 3.04 1.72
C GLU A 23 4.87 3.02 3.24
N VAL A 24 5.87 3.56 3.94
CA VAL A 24 5.90 3.62 5.41
C VAL A 24 6.13 5.06 5.85
N LYS A 25 5.19 5.60 6.63
CA LYS A 25 5.27 6.92 7.25
C LYS A 25 5.32 6.77 8.76
N THR A 26 6.22 7.50 9.39
CA THR A 26 6.37 7.51 10.85
C THR A 26 6.27 8.93 11.38
N VAL A 27 5.52 9.09 12.46
CA VAL A 27 5.39 10.35 13.19
C VAL A 27 5.70 10.16 14.66
N ASN A 28 5.99 11.27 15.34
CA ASN A 28 6.31 11.24 16.76
C ASN A 28 5.09 10.78 17.58
N HIS A 29 5.29 9.75 18.39
CA HIS A 29 4.31 9.23 19.33
C HIS A 29 5.05 8.53 20.48
N ARG A 30 4.48 8.60 21.69
CA ARG A 30 5.12 8.08 22.92
C ARG A 30 5.40 6.58 22.85
N PHE A 31 4.47 5.82 22.29
CA PHE A 31 4.55 4.37 22.15
C PHE A 31 4.59 3.97 20.68
N LEU A 32 5.09 2.78 20.38
CA LEU A 32 4.95 2.21 19.05
C LEU A 32 3.48 1.85 18.81
N ASN A 33 2.89 2.48 17.81
CA ASN A 33 1.57 2.14 17.29
C ASN A 33 1.70 1.99 15.78
N ALA A 34 1.59 0.77 15.26
CA ALA A 34 1.76 0.50 13.84
C ALA A 34 0.45 -0.01 13.23
N ASN A 35 0.10 0.53 12.08
CA ASN A 35 -1.03 0.12 11.27
C ASN A 35 -0.59 -0.01 9.81
N ILE A 36 -1.03 -1.08 9.14
CA ILE A 36 -0.73 -1.32 7.73
C ILE A 36 -2.05 -1.47 6.99
N LYS A 37 -2.35 -0.53 6.09
CA LYS A 37 -3.50 -0.65 5.20
C LYS A 37 -3.14 -1.57 4.04
N THR A 38 -3.82 -2.70 3.98
CA THR A 38 -3.64 -3.80 3.03
C THR A 38 -4.71 -3.79 1.92
N PRO A 39 -4.40 -4.30 0.71
CA PRO A 39 -5.42 -4.65 -0.28
C PRO A 39 -6.25 -5.86 0.19
N SER A 40 -7.43 -6.05 -0.37
CA SER A 40 -8.28 -7.20 -0.06
C SER A 40 -7.54 -8.53 -0.25
N GLY A 41 -7.63 -9.41 0.74
CA GLY A 41 -6.95 -10.72 0.74
C GLY A 41 -5.56 -10.74 1.39
N PHE A 42 -5.02 -9.58 1.81
CA PHE A 42 -3.70 -9.49 2.45
C PHE A 42 -3.74 -9.32 3.98
N ASP A 43 -4.94 -9.20 4.58
CA ASP A 43 -5.12 -8.95 6.02
C ASP A 43 -4.45 -10.02 6.90
N ARG A 44 -4.37 -11.26 6.40
CA ARG A 44 -3.67 -12.36 7.08
C ARG A 44 -2.18 -12.11 7.32
N PHE A 45 -1.54 -11.26 6.52
CA PHE A 45 -0.11 -10.96 6.60
C PHE A 45 0.19 -9.73 7.45
N GLU A 46 -0.83 -8.95 7.82
CA GLU A 46 -0.67 -7.67 8.52
C GLU A 46 0.19 -7.82 9.78
N LYS A 47 -0.12 -8.81 10.62
CA LYS A 47 0.61 -9.06 11.86
C LYS A 47 2.09 -9.35 11.61
N ALA A 48 2.41 -10.21 10.65
CA ALA A 48 3.79 -10.57 10.31
C ALA A 48 4.57 -9.37 9.78
N MET A 49 3.94 -8.55 8.94
CA MET A 49 4.54 -7.31 8.44
C MET A 49 4.78 -6.27 9.55
N ILE A 50 3.84 -6.11 10.49
CA ILE A 50 4.03 -5.23 11.65
C ILE A 50 5.20 -5.71 12.51
N ASP A 51 5.28 -7.01 12.79
CA ASP A 51 6.37 -7.59 13.56
C ASP A 51 7.73 -7.38 12.87
N ALA A 52 7.77 -7.47 11.55
CA ALA A 52 8.96 -7.20 10.75
C ALA A 52 9.35 -5.71 10.68
N LEU A 53 8.43 -4.77 10.93
CA LEU A 53 8.71 -3.33 11.01
C LEU A 53 9.31 -2.90 12.36
N LYS A 54 9.00 -3.61 13.45
CA LYS A 54 9.45 -3.26 14.83
C LYS A 54 10.95 -3.00 14.96
N PRO A 55 11.87 -3.76 14.33
CA PRO A 55 13.31 -3.51 14.45
C PRO A 55 13.75 -2.16 13.85
N TRP A 56 12.97 -1.59 12.93
CA TRP A 56 13.28 -0.34 12.23
C TRP A 56 12.70 0.88 12.95
N VAL A 57 11.61 0.70 13.69
CA VAL A 57 10.89 1.77 14.38
C VAL A 57 10.59 1.35 15.82
N SER A 58 11.42 1.80 16.77
CA SER A 58 11.25 1.48 18.19
C SER A 58 10.18 2.31 18.91
N ARG A 59 9.85 3.49 18.37
CA ARG A 59 8.83 4.40 18.90
C ARG A 59 8.23 5.23 17.77
N GLY A 60 6.98 5.64 17.92
CA GLY A 60 6.25 6.46 16.95
C GLY A 60 4.96 5.81 16.49
N HIS A 61 4.14 6.60 15.81
CA HIS A 61 2.99 6.07 15.08
C HIS A 61 3.42 5.77 13.65
N VAL A 62 3.25 4.52 13.22
CA VAL A 62 3.59 4.02 11.90
C VAL A 62 2.30 3.82 11.12
N SER A 63 2.18 4.53 10.00
CA SER A 63 1.14 4.30 9.00
C SER A 63 1.82 3.77 7.75
N ALA A 64 1.51 2.53 7.39
CA ALA A 64 2.01 1.92 6.16
C ALA A 64 0.87 1.61 5.19
N TYR A 65 1.17 1.63 3.90
CA TYR A 65 0.23 1.31 2.83
C TYR A 65 0.86 0.30 1.88
N LEU A 66 0.26 -0.89 1.80
CA LEU A 66 0.63 -1.92 0.86
C LEU A 66 -0.26 -1.80 -0.39
N SER A 67 0.35 -1.88 -1.56
CA SER A 67 -0.35 -1.96 -2.83
C SER A 67 0.25 -3.05 -3.72
N LEU A 68 -0.61 -3.67 -4.53
CA LEU A 68 -0.23 -4.65 -5.53
C LEU A 68 -0.77 -4.20 -6.88
N ASP A 69 0.14 -3.87 -7.79
CA ASP A 69 -0.17 -3.51 -9.16
C ASP A 69 0.02 -4.75 -10.06
N ARG A 70 -1.10 -5.31 -10.52
CA ARG A 70 -1.12 -6.49 -11.41
C ARG A 70 -1.09 -6.12 -12.89
N SER A 71 -1.02 -4.84 -13.24
CA SER A 71 -1.09 -4.39 -14.65
C SER A 71 0.05 -4.93 -15.51
N ALA A 72 1.24 -5.11 -14.93
CA ALA A 72 2.41 -5.66 -15.63
C ALA A 72 2.33 -7.18 -15.89
N VAL A 73 1.56 -7.92 -15.08
CA VAL A 73 1.39 -9.39 -15.18
C VAL A 73 0.15 -9.75 -15.99
N ALA A 74 -0.80 -8.81 -16.12
CA ALA A 74 -1.95 -8.90 -16.99
C ALA A 74 -1.53 -8.86 -18.47
N GLY A 75 -0.94 -9.96 -18.96
CA GLY A 75 -1.21 -10.38 -20.33
C GLY A 75 -2.72 -10.38 -20.52
N GLN A 76 -3.19 -9.65 -21.54
CA GLN A 76 -4.59 -9.37 -21.89
C GLN A 76 -5.58 -10.22 -21.09
N VAL A 77 -6.14 -9.63 -20.03
CA VAL A 77 -7.16 -10.32 -19.25
C VAL A 77 -8.41 -10.37 -20.11
N GLU A 78 -8.59 -11.48 -20.82
CA GLU A 78 -9.72 -11.65 -21.73
C GLU A 78 -11.03 -11.53 -20.95
N PRO A 79 -12.05 -10.84 -21.50
CA PRO A 79 -13.36 -10.76 -20.87
C PRO A 79 -13.90 -12.18 -20.67
N ALA A 80 -14.10 -12.56 -19.41
CA ALA A 80 -14.64 -13.87 -19.06
C ALA A 80 -16.17 -13.84 -19.16
N ILE A 81 -16.75 -14.84 -19.80
CA ILE A 81 -18.21 -14.98 -19.91
C ILE A 81 -18.70 -15.93 -18.82
N ASP A 82 -19.71 -15.50 -18.07
CA ASP A 82 -20.50 -16.37 -17.21
C ASP A 82 -21.46 -17.21 -18.05
N LEU A 83 -20.99 -18.37 -18.50
CA LEU A 83 -21.76 -19.22 -19.42
C LEU A 83 -23.05 -19.76 -18.77
N GLU A 84 -23.07 -19.97 -17.44
CA GLU A 84 -24.28 -20.44 -16.76
C GLU A 84 -25.36 -19.36 -16.76
N LYS A 85 -25.00 -18.10 -16.45
CA LYS A 85 -25.93 -16.98 -16.58
C LYS A 85 -26.39 -16.78 -18.01
N ALA A 86 -25.48 -16.85 -18.98
CA ALA A 86 -25.83 -16.72 -20.40
C ALA A 86 -26.87 -17.77 -20.83
N LYS A 87 -26.67 -19.03 -20.43
CA LYS A 87 -27.65 -20.12 -20.67
C LYS A 87 -28.98 -19.86 -19.96
N GLY A 88 -28.94 -19.33 -18.73
CA GLY A 88 -30.13 -18.95 -17.98
C GLY A 88 -30.95 -17.86 -18.69
N TYR A 89 -30.29 -16.81 -19.17
CA TYR A 89 -30.94 -15.75 -19.94
C TYR A 89 -31.52 -16.25 -21.26
N GLN A 90 -30.77 -17.09 -22.00
CA GLN A 90 -31.28 -17.70 -23.23
C GLN A 90 -32.57 -18.49 -22.97
N ALA A 91 -32.57 -19.38 -21.98
CA ALA A 91 -33.73 -20.19 -21.64
C ALA A 91 -34.95 -19.32 -21.20
N ALA A 92 -34.71 -18.24 -20.46
CA ALA A 92 -35.75 -17.32 -20.04
C ALA A 92 -36.38 -16.57 -21.25
N LEU A 93 -35.56 -16.14 -22.21
CA LEU A 93 -36.04 -15.48 -23.43
C LEU A 93 -36.83 -16.46 -24.33
N GLU A 94 -36.37 -17.71 -24.47
CA GLU A 94 -37.10 -18.75 -25.20
C GLU A 94 -38.44 -19.11 -24.55
N ALA A 95 -38.51 -19.09 -23.21
CA ALA A 95 -39.76 -19.29 -22.49
C ALA A 95 -40.72 -18.11 -22.69
N LEU A 96 -40.22 -16.88 -22.58
CA LEU A 96 -41.01 -15.65 -22.78
C LEU A 96 -41.59 -15.58 -24.20
N LYS A 97 -40.79 -15.92 -25.21
CA LYS A 97 -41.22 -16.02 -26.60
C LYS A 97 -42.41 -16.96 -26.75
N ARG A 98 -42.33 -18.17 -26.17
CA ARG A 98 -43.39 -19.19 -26.25
C ARG A 98 -44.67 -18.74 -25.54
N GLU A 99 -44.55 -18.07 -24.39
CA GLU A 99 -45.69 -17.63 -23.59
C GLU A 99 -46.43 -16.45 -24.23
N LEU A 100 -45.70 -15.54 -24.89
CA LEU A 100 -46.24 -14.30 -25.44
C LEU A 100 -46.46 -14.33 -26.97
N ASP A 101 -46.12 -15.43 -27.63
CA ASP A 101 -46.22 -15.62 -29.10
C ASP A 101 -45.55 -14.49 -29.91
N VAL A 102 -44.36 -14.08 -29.46
CA VAL A 102 -43.60 -12.96 -30.06
C VAL A 102 -42.66 -13.49 -31.16
N PRO A 103 -42.57 -12.85 -32.33
CA PRO A 103 -41.65 -13.27 -33.40
C PRO A 103 -40.18 -12.96 -33.05
N GLY A 104 -39.25 -13.80 -33.55
CA GLY A 104 -37.80 -13.63 -33.40
C GLY A 104 -37.12 -14.80 -32.66
N GLU A 105 -35.79 -14.84 -32.66
CA GLU A 105 -34.99 -15.76 -31.84
C GLU A 105 -34.07 -14.95 -30.91
N PRO A 106 -33.79 -15.42 -29.68
CA PRO A 106 -32.74 -14.82 -28.85
C PRO A 106 -31.39 -14.90 -29.56
N ASP A 107 -30.76 -13.76 -29.80
CA ASP A 107 -29.46 -13.66 -30.45
C ASP A 107 -28.37 -13.12 -29.52
N LEU A 108 -27.13 -13.10 -30.01
CA LEU A 108 -25.99 -12.58 -29.25
C LEU A 108 -26.11 -11.08 -28.96
N GLU A 109 -26.79 -10.31 -29.83
CA GLU A 109 -27.00 -8.88 -29.59
C GLU A 109 -27.91 -8.68 -28.36
N MET A 110 -29.02 -9.40 -28.28
CA MET A 110 -29.91 -9.38 -27.13
C MET A 110 -29.22 -9.88 -25.87
N LEU A 111 -28.44 -10.97 -25.96
CA LEU A 111 -27.68 -11.48 -24.82
C LEU A 111 -26.62 -10.47 -24.35
N SER A 112 -25.97 -9.75 -25.26
CA SER A 112 -24.96 -8.74 -24.91
C SER A 112 -25.51 -7.56 -24.10
N ARG A 113 -26.84 -7.35 -24.11
CA ARG A 113 -27.51 -6.31 -23.32
C ARG A 113 -27.55 -6.66 -21.82
N PHE A 114 -27.36 -7.92 -21.45
CA PHE A 114 -27.22 -8.35 -20.06
C PHE A 114 -25.75 -8.24 -19.65
N SER A 115 -25.36 -7.04 -19.20
CA SER A 115 -23.97 -6.72 -18.85
C SER A 115 -23.37 -7.60 -17.75
N ASP A 116 -24.20 -8.28 -16.95
CA ASP A 116 -23.78 -9.17 -15.87
C ASP A 116 -23.39 -10.58 -16.33
N ILE A 117 -23.53 -10.88 -17.63
CA ILE A 117 -22.94 -12.06 -18.29
C ILE A 117 -21.42 -11.89 -18.44
N PHE A 118 -20.95 -10.65 -18.60
CA PHE A 118 -19.53 -10.35 -18.68
C PHE A 118 -18.98 -10.24 -17.27
N ARG A 119 -18.17 -11.22 -16.86
CA ARG A 119 -17.41 -11.14 -15.63
C ARG A 119 -16.21 -10.24 -15.88
N ALA A 120 -16.01 -9.26 -14.98
CA ALA A 120 -14.67 -8.74 -14.80
C ALA A 120 -13.79 -9.95 -14.51
N PRO A 121 -12.70 -10.14 -15.26
CA PRO A 121 -11.90 -11.33 -15.10
C PRO A 121 -11.46 -11.43 -13.64
N ASP A 122 -11.54 -12.66 -13.13
CA ASP A 122 -11.35 -12.94 -11.72
C ASP A 122 -9.89 -12.66 -11.36
N ARG A 123 -9.60 -11.41 -10.97
CA ARG A 123 -8.25 -10.95 -10.60
C ARG A 123 -7.67 -11.76 -9.45
N ASN A 124 -8.49 -12.57 -8.76
CA ASN A 124 -8.11 -13.44 -7.65
C ASN A 124 -7.52 -14.79 -8.09
N GLN A 125 -7.52 -15.16 -9.37
CA GLN A 125 -6.75 -16.30 -9.88
C GLN A 125 -5.30 -15.94 -10.27
N ALA A 126 -4.86 -14.72 -9.95
CA ALA A 126 -3.45 -14.34 -10.08
C ALA A 126 -2.58 -15.11 -9.08
N VAL A 127 -1.35 -15.42 -9.49
CA VAL A 127 -0.28 -16.04 -8.68
C VAL A 127 -0.33 -15.56 -7.23
N SER A 128 -0.24 -16.49 -6.26
CA SER A 128 -0.27 -16.14 -4.84
C SER A 128 0.94 -15.28 -4.49
N VAL A 129 0.72 -14.26 -3.66
CA VAL A 129 1.83 -13.54 -3.04
C VAL A 129 2.26 -14.33 -1.81
N GLU A 130 3.55 -14.68 -1.78
CA GLU A 130 4.17 -15.39 -0.66
C GLU A 130 4.54 -14.43 0.46
N GLU A 131 4.46 -14.90 1.71
CA GLU A 131 4.78 -14.10 2.90
C GLU A 131 6.24 -13.58 2.85
N ASP A 132 7.16 -14.40 2.36
CA ASP A 132 8.58 -14.05 2.23
C ASP A 132 8.82 -12.80 1.37
N ASP A 133 8.04 -12.61 0.31
CA ASP A 133 8.16 -11.42 -0.54
C ASP A 133 7.70 -10.16 0.18
N LEU A 134 6.63 -10.26 0.98
CA LEU A 134 6.16 -9.18 1.84
C LEU A 134 7.21 -8.83 2.91
N LEU A 135 7.82 -9.83 3.54
CA LEU A 135 8.86 -9.61 4.56
C LEU A 135 10.12 -8.97 3.96
N ARG A 136 10.52 -9.36 2.74
CA ARG A 136 11.60 -8.71 2.01
C ARG A 136 11.28 -7.25 1.70
N LEU A 137 10.05 -6.98 1.26
CA LEU A 137 9.57 -5.62 0.97
C LEU A 137 9.58 -4.74 2.23
N VAL A 138 9.06 -5.26 3.35
CA VAL A 138 9.09 -4.59 4.66
C VAL A 138 10.51 -4.27 5.09
N LYS A 139 11.44 -5.21 4.91
CA LYS A 139 12.85 -4.99 5.26
C LYS A 139 13.47 -3.86 4.44
N LYS A 140 13.17 -3.78 3.15
CA LYS A 140 13.62 -2.68 2.28
C LYS A 140 13.04 -1.34 2.75
N ALA A 141 11.72 -1.23 2.87
CA ALA A 141 11.07 0.02 3.28
C ALA A 141 11.52 0.47 4.68
N GLY A 142 11.64 -0.47 5.64
CA GLY A 142 12.15 -0.21 6.99
C GLY A 142 13.58 0.33 7.00
N SER A 143 14.44 -0.16 6.10
CA SER A 143 15.81 0.35 5.95
C SER A 143 15.84 1.79 5.45
N GLU A 144 14.96 2.17 4.52
CA GLU A 144 14.82 3.56 4.05
C GLU A 144 14.31 4.50 5.15
N VAL A 145 13.29 4.09 5.91
CA VAL A 145 12.81 4.86 7.07
C VAL A 145 13.96 5.16 8.03
N ARG A 146 14.79 4.16 8.32
CA ARG A 146 15.94 4.33 9.21
C ARG A 146 16.97 5.28 8.61
N ALA A 147 17.31 5.12 7.34
CA ALA A 147 18.29 5.97 6.66
C ALA A 147 17.84 7.44 6.65
N MET A 148 16.58 7.71 6.32
CA MET A 148 16.01 9.06 6.36
C MET A 148 16.07 9.67 7.76
N ARG A 149 15.72 8.88 8.80
CA ARG A 149 15.77 9.34 10.20
C ARG A 149 17.18 9.66 10.66
N GLU A 150 18.17 8.89 10.25
CA GLU A 150 19.58 9.14 10.56
C GLU A 150 20.07 10.42 9.86
N ALA A 151 19.74 10.61 8.57
CA ALA A 151 20.10 11.81 7.81
C ALA A 151 19.43 13.09 8.34
N GLU A 152 18.16 13.02 8.75
CA GLU A 152 17.48 14.15 9.41
C GLU A 152 18.02 14.39 10.82
N GLY A 153 18.31 13.32 11.57
CA GLY A 153 18.87 13.42 12.92
C GLY A 153 20.24 14.12 12.95
N LEU A 154 21.09 13.86 11.97
CA LEU A 154 22.39 14.54 11.81
C LEU A 154 22.21 16.04 11.51
N ARG A 155 21.27 16.39 10.62
CA ARG A 155 20.97 17.79 10.30
C ARG A 155 20.43 18.56 11.51
N LEU A 156 19.52 17.95 12.26
CA LEU A 156 18.99 18.53 13.50
C LEU A 156 20.08 18.70 14.57
N ALA A 157 21.00 17.73 14.69
CA ALA A 157 22.11 17.85 15.61
C ALA A 157 23.03 19.03 15.27
N SER A 158 23.34 19.22 13.98
CA SER A 158 24.11 20.38 13.52
C SER A 158 23.41 21.70 13.81
N ASP A 159 22.11 21.81 13.49
CA ASP A 159 21.33 23.04 13.75
C ASP A 159 21.26 23.37 15.25
N LEU A 160 21.13 22.35 16.10
CA LEU A 160 21.16 22.55 17.55
C LEU A 160 22.52 23.02 18.05
N ASP A 161 23.62 22.47 17.52
CA ASP A 161 24.98 22.89 17.88
C ASP A 161 25.22 24.36 17.50
N ASP A 162 24.82 24.76 16.29
CA ASP A 162 24.93 26.13 15.81
C ASP A 162 24.12 27.11 16.69
N ARG A 163 22.91 26.71 17.12
CA ARG A 163 22.08 27.49 18.04
C ARG A 163 22.71 27.61 19.43
N LEU A 164 23.28 26.54 19.95
CA LEU A 164 23.95 26.55 21.26
C LEU A 164 25.13 27.53 21.24
N ARG A 165 25.97 27.47 20.20
CA ARG A 165 27.09 28.41 20.04
C ARG A 165 26.63 29.87 19.95
N ALA A 166 25.52 30.12 19.25
CA ALA A 166 24.96 31.47 19.18
C ALA A 166 24.46 31.97 20.54
N ILE A 167 23.85 31.10 21.35
CA ILE A 167 23.42 31.42 22.72
C ILE A 167 24.63 31.70 23.61
N GLU A 168 25.67 30.87 23.54
CA GLU A 168 26.92 31.06 24.31
C GLU A 168 27.59 32.40 23.97
N SER A 169 27.74 32.71 22.69
CA SER A 169 28.29 33.99 22.24
C SER A 169 27.45 35.18 22.72
N GLY A 170 26.12 35.03 22.74
CA GLY A 170 25.22 36.06 23.25
C GLY A 170 25.34 36.25 24.77
N LEU A 171 25.59 35.18 25.52
CA LEU A 171 25.82 35.23 26.96
C LEU A 171 27.12 35.98 27.27
N ASP A 172 28.21 35.67 26.55
CA ASP A 172 29.50 36.35 26.71
C ASP A 172 29.39 37.87 26.45
N GLU A 173 28.60 38.28 25.45
CA GLU A 173 28.35 39.70 25.18
C GLU A 173 27.57 40.39 26.31
N VAL A 174 26.62 39.69 26.93
CA VAL A 174 25.85 40.23 28.05
C VAL A 174 26.74 40.36 29.28
N ASP A 175 27.56 39.36 29.59
CA ASP A 175 28.49 39.38 30.73
C ASP A 175 29.50 40.52 30.61
N GLN A 176 30.02 40.80 29.41
CA GLN A 176 30.92 41.94 29.17
C GLN A 176 30.26 43.32 29.39
N ARG A 177 28.93 43.39 29.30
CA ARG A 177 28.16 44.64 29.46
C ARG A 177 27.51 44.75 30.84
N ALA A 178 27.62 43.72 31.68
CA ALA A 178 27.07 43.72 33.03
C ALA A 178 27.86 44.71 33.90
N PRO A 179 27.18 45.63 34.62
CA PRO A 179 27.84 46.46 35.62
C PRO A 179 28.29 45.61 36.82
N GLU A 180 29.42 46.00 37.44
CA GLU A 180 29.95 45.38 38.68
C GLU A 180 28.95 45.42 39.84
#